data_AF-A0A1G7EJK9-F1
#
_entry.id   AF-A0A1G7EJK9-F1
#
_cell.length_a   1.000
_cell.length_b   1.000
_cell.length_c   1.000
_cell.angle_alpha   90.00
_cell.angle_beta   90.00
_cell.angle_gamma   90.00
#
_symmetry.space_group_name_H-M   'P 1'
#
loop_
_entity.id
_entity.type
_entity.pdbx_description
1 polymer ?
#
loop_
_entity_poly.entity_id
_entity_poly.type
_entity_poly.pdbx_seq_one_letter_code
_entity_poly.pdbx_strand_id
1 'polypeptide(L)'
;MPDTVIPTALEAYFLQLVNQSRAQAGVKPLTFDGELVSASGTHSEWMIAQDVFSHTGVNGSSPGDRINAAGYGASTWGENIALIGGSGAATLDEADVRQLHANLMNSPGHKANILSANFTEVGIGLVQGEYNGRPTVMVTENFGRPNSTEAAEPDEITQAPTPPPPAPMTKLPVSLSAGTGSDTLVLRIAQDHYQGDAQYTVSIDGRQIGGTFTASALHSVGAADTLTLKGDWAAGAHRVEVKFLNDAWGGTPTADRNLYVEGATYNGKAVSGADLDLMSAGTAAFSFTEVSTAPTSAPDKSGVTSMEAYFLQLVNASRAEVGAKPLAFDVELVKAAGAHSDWMLAADVFSHTGANGSTVGDRIKAAGYGAAAWGENIAYISGSGAATLDEADVQQLHNNLMNSPGHKANILNANYTEIGIGLTQGDYNGRAAIFVTEDFGRPNSTEALETDGWFL
;
A
#
# COMPACT_ATOMS: atom_id res chain seq x y z
N MET A 1 35.38 -3.45 -31.52
CA MET A 1 34.03 -3.90 -31.16
C MET A 1 33.99 -3.72 -29.67
N PRO A 2 33.21 -2.79 -29.11
CA PRO A 2 32.94 -2.87 -27.68
C PRO A 2 32.31 -4.25 -27.41
N ASP A 3 32.67 -4.85 -26.29
CA ASP A 3 32.18 -6.18 -25.93
C ASP A 3 30.67 -6.10 -25.75
N THR A 4 29.92 -6.98 -26.40
CA THR A 4 28.46 -7.06 -26.30
C THR A 4 28.04 -7.18 -24.84
N VAL A 5 27.35 -6.15 -24.32
CA VAL A 5 26.82 -6.15 -22.96
C VAL A 5 25.46 -6.86 -22.96
N ILE A 6 25.35 -7.92 -22.17
CA ILE A 6 24.11 -8.68 -21.99
C ILE A 6 23.63 -8.42 -20.56
N PRO A 7 22.47 -7.75 -20.36
CA PRO A 7 21.87 -7.61 -19.04
C PRO A 7 21.70 -8.98 -18.38
N THR A 8 21.79 -9.05 -17.06
CA THR A 8 21.48 -10.28 -16.32
C THR A 8 19.97 -10.54 -16.28
N ALA A 9 19.58 -11.75 -15.90
CA ALA A 9 18.18 -12.10 -15.65
C ALA A 9 17.52 -11.19 -14.59
N LEU A 10 18.29 -10.78 -13.57
CA LEU A 10 17.81 -9.93 -12.48
C LEU A 10 17.72 -8.46 -12.89
N GLU A 11 18.64 -7.97 -13.73
CA GLU A 11 18.52 -6.63 -14.33
C GLU A 11 17.32 -6.56 -15.28
N ALA A 12 17.10 -7.59 -16.10
CA ALA A 12 15.90 -7.69 -16.94
C ALA A 12 14.61 -7.71 -16.11
N TYR A 13 14.62 -8.42 -14.98
CA TYR A 13 13.53 -8.42 -14.02
C TYR A 13 13.33 -7.02 -13.37
N PHE A 14 14.40 -6.29 -13.07
CA PHE A 14 14.32 -4.91 -12.60
C PHE A 14 13.66 -3.98 -13.65
N LEU A 15 14.08 -4.06 -14.92
CA LEU A 15 13.47 -3.28 -16.01
C LEU A 15 11.97 -3.59 -16.16
N GLN A 16 11.57 -4.84 -15.95
CA GLN A 16 10.15 -5.21 -15.94
C GLN A 16 9.36 -4.45 -14.86
N LEU A 17 9.90 -4.35 -13.64
CA LEU A 17 9.28 -3.59 -12.55
C LEU A 17 9.21 -2.09 -12.85
N VAL A 18 10.28 -1.50 -13.41
CA VAL A 18 10.30 -0.10 -13.88
C VAL A 18 9.20 0.15 -14.91
N ASN A 19 9.11 -0.70 -15.93
CA ASN A 19 8.10 -0.56 -16.98
C ASN A 19 6.67 -0.82 -16.49
N GLN A 20 6.48 -1.66 -15.48
CA GLN A 20 5.19 -1.82 -14.81
C GLN A 20 4.76 -0.52 -14.11
N SER A 21 5.66 0.12 -13.36
CA SER A 21 5.37 1.42 -12.73
C SER A 21 5.12 2.53 -13.76
N ARG A 22 5.85 2.54 -14.87
CA ARG A 22 5.62 3.49 -15.99
C ARG A 22 4.25 3.29 -16.66
N ALA A 23 3.85 2.04 -16.88
CA ALA A 23 2.53 1.73 -17.45
C ALA A 23 1.39 2.19 -16.52
N GLN A 24 1.52 1.99 -15.20
CA GLN A 24 0.55 2.48 -14.22
C GLN A 24 0.42 4.01 -14.23
N ALA A 25 1.52 4.73 -14.50
CA ALA A 25 1.54 6.18 -14.65
C ALA A 25 1.15 6.67 -16.05
N GLY A 26 0.80 5.77 -16.98
CA GLY A 26 0.45 6.12 -18.37
C GLY A 26 1.65 6.57 -19.23
N VAL A 27 2.87 6.20 -18.86
CA VAL A 27 4.12 6.57 -19.53
C VAL A 27 4.66 5.38 -20.35
N LYS A 28 5.28 5.66 -21.50
CA LYS A 28 5.82 4.63 -22.41
C LYS A 28 6.92 3.81 -21.74
N PRO A 29 7.05 2.51 -22.05
CA PRO A 29 8.14 1.69 -21.51
C PRO A 29 9.51 2.16 -21.99
N LEU A 30 10.53 1.89 -21.20
CA LEU A 30 11.94 2.02 -21.52
C LEU A 30 12.47 0.71 -22.11
N THR A 31 13.49 0.80 -22.94
CA THR A 31 14.29 -0.33 -23.42
C THR A 31 15.70 -0.27 -22.81
N PHE A 32 16.39 -1.41 -22.78
CA PHE A 32 17.82 -1.37 -22.43
C PHE A 32 18.63 -0.70 -23.53
N ASP A 33 19.68 -0.01 -23.11
CA ASP A 33 20.81 0.37 -23.95
C ASP A 33 22.11 -0.21 -23.38
N GLY A 34 23.00 -0.70 -24.24
CA GLY A 34 24.22 -1.43 -23.85
C GLY A 34 25.25 -0.53 -23.15
N GLU A 35 25.38 0.70 -23.60
CA GLU A 35 26.34 1.67 -23.07
C GLU A 35 25.86 2.22 -21.71
N LEU A 36 24.54 2.45 -21.57
CA LEU A 36 23.94 2.77 -20.28
C LEU A 36 24.08 1.61 -19.28
N VAL A 37 23.93 0.35 -19.70
CA VAL A 37 24.14 -0.82 -18.82
C VAL A 37 25.60 -0.86 -18.37
N SER A 38 26.54 -0.68 -19.29
CA SER A 38 27.98 -0.62 -18.98
C SER A 38 28.31 0.48 -17.96
N ALA A 39 27.81 1.70 -18.17
CA ALA A 39 28.00 2.83 -17.25
C ALA A 39 27.42 2.55 -15.86
N SER A 40 26.25 1.91 -15.80
CA SER A 40 25.55 1.59 -14.56
C SER A 40 26.24 0.48 -13.76
N GLY A 41 26.64 -0.62 -14.43
CA GLY A 41 27.38 -1.72 -13.81
C GLY A 41 28.72 -1.25 -13.24
N THR A 42 29.50 -0.54 -14.06
CA THR A 42 30.81 0.00 -13.64
C THR A 42 30.70 0.92 -12.43
N HIS A 43 29.65 1.74 -12.35
CA HIS A 43 29.45 2.66 -11.21
C HIS A 43 29.06 1.90 -9.94
N SER A 44 28.15 0.92 -10.02
CA SER A 44 27.81 0.05 -8.89
C SER A 44 29.03 -0.75 -8.38
N GLU A 45 29.83 -1.30 -9.28
CA GLU A 45 31.08 -2.00 -8.94
C GLU A 45 32.06 -1.08 -8.22
N TRP A 46 32.21 0.15 -8.73
CA TRP A 46 33.09 1.15 -8.13
C TRP A 46 32.62 1.57 -6.73
N MET A 47 31.31 1.80 -6.53
CA MET A 47 30.74 2.15 -5.23
C MET A 47 31.02 1.08 -4.17
N ILE A 48 30.82 -0.20 -4.51
CA ILE A 48 31.18 -1.33 -3.65
C ILE A 48 32.69 -1.37 -3.41
N ALA A 49 33.51 -1.28 -4.46
CA ALA A 49 34.96 -1.42 -4.34
C ALA A 49 35.62 -0.29 -3.53
N GLN A 50 35.03 0.91 -3.51
CA GLN A 50 35.55 2.05 -2.75
C GLN A 50 34.86 2.23 -1.39
N ASP A 51 33.89 1.39 -1.04
CA ASP A 51 33.10 1.52 0.18
C ASP A 51 32.40 2.89 0.29
N VAL A 52 31.77 3.33 -0.80
CA VAL A 52 31.07 4.63 -0.90
C VAL A 52 29.69 4.49 -1.53
N PHE A 53 28.79 5.43 -1.24
CA PHE A 53 27.49 5.53 -1.90
C PHE A 53 27.27 6.97 -2.37
N SER A 54 27.40 7.21 -3.68
CA SER A 54 27.45 8.57 -4.24
C SER A 54 27.13 8.58 -5.74
N HIS A 55 26.42 9.64 -6.19
CA HIS A 55 26.26 9.95 -7.61
C HIS A 55 27.58 10.43 -8.26
N THR A 56 28.50 10.95 -7.47
CA THR A 56 29.83 11.40 -7.92
C THR A 56 30.79 10.22 -7.90
N GLY A 57 31.31 9.86 -9.08
CA GLY A 57 32.13 8.67 -9.29
C GLY A 57 33.64 8.94 -9.28
N VAL A 58 34.39 8.03 -9.91
CA VAL A 58 35.85 8.08 -10.08
C VAL A 58 36.31 9.48 -10.50
N ASN A 59 37.34 10.02 -9.82
CA ASN A 59 37.94 11.33 -10.09
C ASN A 59 36.94 12.52 -10.10
N GLY A 60 35.79 12.40 -9.42
CA GLY A 60 34.78 13.46 -9.39
C GLY A 60 33.83 13.46 -10.60
N SER A 61 33.80 12.38 -11.40
CA SER A 61 32.90 12.25 -12.54
C SER A 61 31.42 12.37 -12.16
N SER A 62 30.66 13.14 -12.94
CA SER A 62 29.20 13.15 -12.87
C SER A 62 28.60 11.93 -13.57
N PRO A 63 27.32 11.60 -13.36
CA PRO A 63 26.66 10.53 -14.10
C PRO A 63 26.70 10.75 -15.61
N GLY A 64 26.47 11.98 -16.06
CA GLY A 64 26.60 12.35 -17.48
C GLY A 64 28.01 12.13 -18.04
N ASP A 65 29.07 12.38 -17.26
CA ASP A 65 30.43 12.09 -17.71
C ASP A 65 30.65 10.58 -17.90
N ARG A 66 30.10 9.75 -17.00
CA ARG A 66 30.20 8.28 -17.10
C ARG A 66 29.39 7.72 -18.27
N ILE A 67 28.18 8.24 -18.47
CA ILE A 67 27.32 7.89 -19.61
C ILE A 67 28.03 8.23 -20.93
N ASN A 68 28.55 9.45 -21.07
CA ASN A 68 29.29 9.86 -22.28
C ASN A 68 30.59 9.04 -22.47
N ALA A 69 31.28 8.69 -21.37
CA ALA A 69 32.51 7.90 -21.44
C ALA A 69 32.25 6.43 -21.84
N ALA A 70 31.05 5.91 -21.58
CA ALA A 70 30.62 4.59 -22.02
C ALA A 70 30.27 4.54 -23.52
N GLY A 71 30.04 5.70 -24.15
CA GLY A 71 29.71 5.84 -25.57
C GLY A 71 28.39 6.58 -25.82
N TYR A 72 27.48 6.56 -24.83
CA TYR A 72 26.10 6.96 -25.03
C TYR A 72 25.90 8.45 -25.29
N GLY A 73 25.41 8.74 -26.49
CA GLY A 73 25.08 10.08 -26.94
C GLY A 73 23.74 10.57 -26.37
N ALA A 74 23.73 11.08 -25.14
CA ALA A 74 22.50 11.58 -24.52
C ALA A 74 22.05 12.98 -25.03
N SER A 75 20.76 13.12 -25.36
CA SER A 75 20.07 14.42 -25.44
C SER A 75 19.55 14.91 -24.09
N THR A 76 19.22 13.97 -23.20
CA THR A 76 19.00 14.18 -21.77
C THR A 76 19.28 12.88 -21.03
N TRP A 77 19.65 12.97 -19.75
CA TRP A 77 19.97 11.82 -18.90
C TRP A 77 19.49 12.03 -17.47
N GLY A 78 19.41 10.94 -16.71
CA GLY A 78 19.14 10.94 -15.27
C GLY A 78 19.79 9.72 -14.61
N GLU A 79 20.04 9.79 -13.31
CA GLU A 79 20.57 8.65 -12.55
C GLU A 79 19.78 8.44 -11.26
N ASN A 80 19.49 7.18 -10.97
CA ASN A 80 19.14 6.72 -9.63
C ASN A 80 20.21 5.78 -9.09
N ILE A 81 20.43 5.83 -7.77
CA ILE A 81 21.20 4.82 -7.05
C ILE A 81 20.41 4.38 -5.81
N ALA A 82 20.48 3.09 -5.48
CA ALA A 82 19.93 2.56 -4.23
C ALA A 82 20.80 1.42 -3.70
N LEU A 83 20.68 1.17 -2.39
CA LEU A 83 21.29 0.02 -1.74
C LEU A 83 20.29 -0.62 -0.78
N ILE A 84 20.47 -1.92 -0.56
CA ILE A 84 19.86 -2.66 0.56
C ILE A 84 20.97 -3.41 1.30
N GLY A 85 20.91 -3.39 2.63
CA GLY A 85 21.87 -4.09 3.49
C GLY A 85 21.18 -5.20 4.28
N GLY A 86 21.92 -6.28 4.55
CA GLY A 86 21.46 -7.32 5.46
C GLY A 86 20.87 -8.58 4.82
N SER A 87 20.98 -8.77 3.50
CA SER A 87 20.75 -10.09 2.92
C SER A 87 21.95 -10.98 3.25
N GLY A 88 21.87 -11.71 4.37
CA GLY A 88 22.79 -12.82 4.70
C GLY A 88 22.74 -13.99 3.70
N ALA A 89 22.16 -13.78 2.52
CA ALA A 89 22.13 -14.70 1.41
C ALA A 89 23.46 -14.58 0.63
N ALA A 90 24.05 -15.72 0.29
CA ALA A 90 25.27 -15.78 -0.52
C ALA A 90 25.07 -15.32 -1.98
N THR A 91 23.85 -14.93 -2.37
CA THR A 91 23.48 -14.68 -3.77
C THR A 91 22.35 -13.65 -3.86
N LEU A 92 22.55 -12.64 -4.69
CA LEU A 92 21.55 -11.70 -5.18
C LEU A 92 20.37 -12.45 -5.82
N ASP A 93 19.14 -12.09 -5.45
CA ASP A 93 17.91 -12.71 -5.99
C ASP A 93 16.80 -11.70 -6.38
N GLU A 94 15.63 -12.21 -6.77
CA GLU A 94 14.50 -11.35 -7.17
C GLU A 94 13.88 -10.57 -5.99
N ALA A 95 13.97 -11.04 -4.74
CA ALA A 95 13.42 -10.33 -3.59
C ALA A 95 14.25 -9.07 -3.31
N ASP A 96 15.57 -9.17 -3.43
CA ASP A 96 16.48 -8.04 -3.38
C ASP A 96 16.12 -6.98 -4.44
N VAL A 97 15.87 -7.43 -5.68
CA VAL A 97 15.45 -6.56 -6.79
C VAL A 97 14.11 -5.87 -6.52
N ARG A 98 13.10 -6.60 -6.00
CA ARG A 98 11.79 -6.02 -5.62
C ARG A 98 11.94 -4.96 -4.55
N GLN A 99 12.77 -5.22 -3.53
CA GLN A 99 13.00 -4.26 -2.44
C GLN A 99 13.70 -2.99 -2.94
N LEU A 100 14.71 -3.13 -3.80
CA LEU A 100 15.41 -1.99 -4.40
C LEU A 100 14.46 -1.11 -5.23
N HIS A 101 13.63 -1.71 -6.10
CA HIS A 101 12.63 -0.97 -6.87
C HIS A 101 11.61 -0.24 -5.99
N ALA A 102 11.10 -0.91 -4.96
CA ALA A 102 10.17 -0.30 -4.01
C ALA A 102 10.78 0.91 -3.28
N ASN A 103 12.03 0.81 -2.83
CA ASN A 103 12.75 1.91 -2.19
C ASN A 103 12.89 3.12 -3.13
N LEU A 104 13.19 2.88 -4.41
CA LEU A 104 13.29 3.94 -5.42
C LEU A 104 11.93 4.60 -5.68
N MET A 105 10.85 3.82 -5.82
CA MET A 105 9.50 4.35 -6.05
C MET A 105 8.93 5.14 -4.86
N ASN A 106 9.39 4.86 -3.64
CA ASN A 106 9.01 5.60 -2.43
C ASN A 106 9.79 6.92 -2.26
N SER A 107 10.86 7.14 -3.03
CA SER A 107 11.60 8.40 -3.04
C SER A 107 11.08 9.34 -4.14
N PRO A 108 10.55 10.53 -3.83
CA PRO A 108 10.00 11.45 -4.84
C PRO A 108 10.99 11.80 -5.95
N GLY A 109 12.28 11.99 -5.63
CA GLY A 109 13.32 12.30 -6.60
C GLY A 109 13.61 11.13 -7.55
N HIS A 110 13.76 9.92 -7.01
CA HIS A 110 14.05 8.73 -7.83
C HIS A 110 12.84 8.32 -8.67
N LYS A 111 11.64 8.36 -8.08
CA LYS A 111 10.36 8.14 -8.78
C LYS A 111 10.19 9.10 -9.96
N ALA A 112 10.59 10.37 -9.82
CA ALA A 112 10.52 11.34 -10.91
C ALA A 112 11.37 10.93 -12.12
N ASN A 113 12.55 10.33 -11.91
CA ASN A 113 13.37 9.77 -12.99
C ASN A 113 12.68 8.56 -13.64
N ILE A 114 12.25 7.58 -12.82
CA ILE A 114 11.58 6.36 -13.30
C ILE A 114 10.35 6.68 -14.14
N LEU A 115 9.54 7.67 -13.73
CA LEU A 115 8.29 8.05 -14.41
C LEU A 115 8.46 9.18 -15.45
N SER A 116 9.68 9.64 -15.69
CA SER A 116 9.94 10.71 -16.65
C SER A 116 9.63 10.24 -18.08
N ALA A 117 8.71 10.93 -18.74
CA ALA A 117 8.41 10.73 -20.16
C ALA A 117 9.54 11.22 -21.09
N ASN A 118 10.56 11.89 -20.55
CA ASN A 118 11.69 12.37 -21.33
C ASN A 118 12.66 11.25 -21.70
N PHE A 119 12.70 10.14 -20.95
CA PHE A 119 13.60 9.01 -21.20
C PHE A 119 12.93 7.92 -22.05
N THR A 120 13.74 7.28 -22.89
CA THR A 120 13.37 6.16 -23.76
C THR A 120 14.22 4.91 -23.51
N GLU A 121 15.45 5.08 -23.04
CA GLU A 121 16.34 3.97 -22.67
C GLU A 121 16.76 4.04 -21.20
N VAL A 122 17.24 2.90 -20.69
CA VAL A 122 17.83 2.77 -19.36
C VAL A 122 18.93 1.72 -19.38
N GLY A 123 19.93 1.90 -18.51
CA GLY A 123 20.85 0.86 -18.09
C GLY A 123 20.67 0.59 -16.61
N ILE A 124 20.75 -0.68 -16.20
CA ILE A 124 20.63 -1.10 -14.80
C ILE A 124 21.84 -1.95 -14.48
N GLY A 125 22.57 -1.60 -13.42
CA GLY A 125 23.74 -2.34 -12.95
C GLY A 125 23.57 -2.80 -11.51
N LEU A 126 23.34 -4.11 -11.31
CA LEU A 126 23.17 -4.73 -9.99
C LEU A 126 24.48 -5.38 -9.52
N VAL A 127 24.98 -4.97 -8.35
CA VAL A 127 26.21 -5.50 -7.79
C VAL A 127 26.02 -5.88 -6.33
N GLN A 128 26.34 -7.13 -6.01
CA GLN A 128 26.44 -7.64 -4.64
C GLN A 128 27.89 -7.52 -4.15
N GLY A 129 28.08 -7.05 -2.92
CA GLY A 129 29.38 -6.98 -2.28
C GLY A 129 29.29 -6.65 -0.80
N GLU A 130 30.34 -6.05 -0.25
CA GLU A 130 30.33 -5.52 1.13
C GLU A 130 30.35 -3.98 1.10
N TYR A 131 29.56 -3.36 1.98
CA TYR A 131 29.57 -1.92 2.23
C TYR A 131 29.45 -1.68 3.75
N ASN A 132 30.32 -0.83 4.30
CA ASN A 132 30.49 -0.62 5.75
C ASN A 132 30.62 -1.94 6.54
N GLY A 133 31.33 -2.93 5.98
CA GLY A 133 31.53 -4.24 6.58
C GLY A 133 30.27 -5.11 6.67
N ARG A 134 29.28 -4.88 5.80
CA ARG A 134 28.04 -5.66 5.73
C ARG A 134 27.73 -6.11 4.30
N PRO A 135 27.22 -7.35 4.10
CA PRO A 135 26.67 -7.77 2.81
C PRO A 135 25.61 -6.78 2.32
N THR A 136 25.80 -6.29 1.11
CA THR A 136 25.02 -5.21 0.50
C THR A 136 24.83 -5.48 -0.98
N VAL A 137 23.65 -5.16 -1.48
CA VAL A 137 23.36 -5.06 -2.92
C VAL A 137 23.20 -3.58 -3.26
N MET A 138 23.90 -3.12 -4.30
CA MET A 138 23.75 -1.79 -4.88
C MET A 138 23.19 -1.88 -6.29
N VAL A 139 22.36 -0.90 -6.63
CA VAL A 139 21.88 -0.69 -8.00
C VAL A 139 22.17 0.73 -8.44
N THR A 140 22.56 0.87 -9.69
CA THR A 140 22.57 2.12 -10.43
C THR A 140 21.61 1.99 -11.61
N GLU A 141 20.71 2.95 -11.79
CA GLU A 141 19.88 3.10 -13.00
C GLU A 141 20.30 4.38 -13.72
N ASN A 142 20.88 4.26 -14.91
CA ASN A 142 21.13 5.42 -15.78
C ASN A 142 20.05 5.48 -16.86
N PHE A 143 19.30 6.58 -16.89
CA PHE A 143 18.24 6.83 -17.85
C PHE A 143 18.74 7.72 -18.98
N GLY A 144 18.31 7.44 -20.20
CA GLY A 144 18.74 8.16 -21.39
C GLY A 144 17.60 8.50 -22.34
N ARG A 145 17.77 9.62 -23.04
CA ARG A 145 17.12 9.86 -24.32
C ARG A 145 18.21 10.05 -25.36
N PRO A 146 18.25 9.26 -26.43
CA PRO A 146 19.35 9.31 -27.37
C PRO A 146 19.30 10.63 -28.15
N ASN A 147 20.47 11.16 -28.49
CA ASN A 147 20.60 12.21 -29.49
C ASN A 147 20.43 11.59 -30.91
N SER A 148 20.52 12.42 -31.95
CA SER A 148 20.29 11.94 -33.32
C SER A 148 21.34 10.96 -33.84
N THR A 149 22.56 11.01 -33.30
CA THR A 149 23.63 10.08 -33.67
C THR A 149 23.40 8.75 -33.00
N GLU A 150 23.21 8.77 -31.68
CA GLU A 150 22.91 7.59 -30.84
C GLU A 150 21.70 6.81 -31.38
N ALA A 151 20.59 7.50 -31.65
CA ALA A 151 19.37 6.86 -32.16
C ALA A 151 19.51 6.24 -33.55
N ALA A 152 20.60 6.53 -34.28
CA ALA A 152 20.89 5.96 -35.59
C ALA A 152 21.86 4.76 -35.50
N GLU A 153 22.46 4.54 -34.33
CA GLU A 153 23.33 3.39 -34.07
C GLU A 153 22.47 2.13 -33.84
N PRO A 154 22.93 0.95 -34.28
CA PRO A 154 22.25 -0.29 -33.97
C PRO A 154 22.48 -0.64 -32.49
N ASP A 155 21.40 -0.78 -31.71
CA ASP A 155 21.46 -1.18 -30.30
C ASP A 155 22.42 -2.37 -30.10
N GLU A 156 23.36 -2.23 -29.17
CA GLU A 156 24.39 -3.24 -28.90
C GLU A 156 23.86 -4.47 -28.13
N ILE A 157 22.57 -4.46 -27.76
CA ILE A 157 21.90 -5.56 -27.05
C ILE A 157 21.44 -6.60 -28.09
N THR A 158 22.32 -7.53 -28.47
CA THR A 158 22.03 -8.55 -29.52
C THR A 158 21.03 -9.64 -29.09
N GLN A 159 20.70 -9.70 -27.80
CA GLN A 159 19.64 -10.54 -27.25
C GLN A 159 19.26 -9.99 -25.87
N ALA A 160 18.08 -9.38 -25.72
CA ALA A 160 17.54 -9.18 -24.37
C ALA A 160 17.38 -10.59 -23.76
N PRO A 161 17.95 -10.88 -22.58
CA PRO A 161 17.62 -12.11 -21.89
C PRO A 161 16.11 -12.20 -21.82
N THR A 162 15.56 -13.35 -22.14
CA THR A 162 14.18 -13.60 -21.75
C THR A 162 14.18 -13.53 -20.23
N PRO A 163 13.46 -12.58 -19.59
CA PRO A 163 13.37 -12.58 -18.15
C PRO A 163 12.93 -13.99 -17.72
N PRO A 164 13.38 -14.49 -16.56
CA PRO A 164 12.81 -15.71 -16.01
C PRO A 164 11.28 -15.58 -16.10
N PRO A 165 10.55 -16.65 -16.53
CA PRO A 165 9.11 -16.57 -16.67
C PRO A 165 8.59 -15.97 -15.37
N PRO A 166 7.87 -14.84 -15.45
CA PRO A 166 7.66 -14.00 -14.28
C PRO A 166 7.12 -14.89 -13.18
N ALA A 167 7.76 -14.87 -12.00
CA ALA A 167 6.93 -14.90 -10.81
C ALA A 167 5.87 -13.82 -11.10
N PRO A 168 4.56 -14.20 -11.19
CA PRO A 168 3.49 -13.33 -11.58
C PRO A 168 3.72 -12.05 -10.80
N MET A 169 3.60 -10.96 -11.55
CA MET A 169 3.49 -9.58 -11.08
C MET A 169 3.35 -9.58 -9.56
N THR A 170 4.23 -8.93 -8.80
CA THR A 170 3.89 -8.58 -7.41
C THR A 170 2.51 -7.97 -7.47
N LYS A 171 1.50 -8.80 -7.20
CA LYS A 171 0.15 -8.34 -6.99
C LYS A 171 0.32 -7.59 -5.69
N LEU A 172 0.00 -6.30 -5.75
CA LEU A 172 -0.08 -5.52 -4.54
C LEU A 172 -0.92 -6.34 -3.56
N PRO A 173 -0.51 -6.43 -2.28
CA PRO A 173 -1.30 -7.13 -1.29
C PRO A 173 -2.76 -6.73 -1.41
N VAL A 174 -3.63 -7.71 -1.57
CA VAL A 174 -5.04 -7.46 -1.81
C VAL A 174 -5.79 -7.47 -0.49
N SER A 175 -6.79 -6.60 -0.39
CA SER A 175 -7.79 -6.64 0.68
C SER A 175 -9.02 -7.37 0.17
N LEU A 176 -9.30 -8.53 0.74
CA LEU A 176 -10.42 -9.40 0.43
C LEU A 176 -11.40 -9.41 1.60
N SER A 177 -12.68 -9.54 1.29
CA SER A 177 -13.73 -9.70 2.30
C SER A 177 -14.70 -10.81 1.92
N ALA A 178 -15.13 -11.60 2.89
CA ALA A 178 -16.13 -12.65 2.68
C ALA A 178 -16.99 -12.89 3.94
N GLY A 179 -18.21 -13.36 3.73
CA GLY A 179 -19.18 -13.59 4.80
C GLY A 179 -20.01 -12.35 5.11
N THR A 180 -20.82 -12.44 6.17
CA THR A 180 -21.76 -11.41 6.62
C THR A 180 -21.91 -11.50 8.12
N GLY A 181 -22.07 -10.36 8.79
CA GLY A 181 -22.27 -10.29 10.23
C GLY A 181 -21.44 -9.20 10.87
N SER A 182 -21.61 -9.05 12.17
CA SER A 182 -21.01 -7.98 12.98
C SER A 182 -19.57 -8.28 13.42
N ASP A 183 -19.24 -9.55 13.62
CA ASP A 183 -17.90 -9.98 14.00
C ASP A 183 -16.94 -9.99 12.81
N THR A 184 -15.66 -9.81 13.12
CA THR A 184 -14.60 -9.65 12.14
C THR A 184 -13.38 -10.49 12.52
N LEU A 185 -13.04 -11.48 11.70
CA LEU A 185 -11.77 -12.20 11.75
C LEU A 185 -10.92 -11.78 10.54
N VAL A 186 -9.79 -11.12 10.78
CA VAL A 186 -8.87 -10.68 9.73
C VAL A 186 -7.65 -11.60 9.71
N LEU A 187 -7.35 -12.20 8.56
CA LEU A 187 -6.14 -12.98 8.33
C LEU A 187 -5.15 -12.18 7.49
N ARG A 188 -3.87 -12.24 7.83
CA ARG A 188 -2.77 -11.76 6.99
C ARG A 188 -2.19 -12.96 6.23
N ILE A 189 -2.31 -12.98 4.91
CA ILE A 189 -1.96 -14.13 4.07
C ILE A 189 -0.81 -13.78 3.13
N ALA A 190 0.20 -14.63 3.06
CA ALA A 190 1.30 -14.49 2.11
C ALA A 190 1.59 -15.82 1.40
N GLN A 191 2.40 -15.78 0.34
CA GLN A 191 2.82 -16.95 -0.41
C GLN A 191 4.31 -16.93 -0.77
N ASP A 192 4.85 -18.12 -0.99
CA ASP A 192 5.95 -18.30 -1.93
C ASP A 192 5.35 -18.62 -3.28
N HIS A 193 5.61 -17.78 -4.28
CA HIS A 193 5.10 -18.03 -5.61
C HIS A 193 5.98 -19.03 -6.37
N TYR A 194 5.36 -20.09 -6.88
CA TYR A 194 5.98 -20.98 -7.87
C TYR A 194 4.92 -21.59 -8.80
N GLN A 195 5.09 -21.47 -10.13
CA GLN A 195 4.20 -22.02 -11.18
C GLN A 195 2.69 -21.68 -11.06
N GLY A 196 2.35 -20.52 -10.48
CA GLY A 196 0.99 -20.10 -10.14
C GLY A 196 0.86 -19.74 -8.66
N ASP A 197 -0.19 -19.00 -8.33
CA ASP A 197 -0.43 -18.51 -6.98
C ASP A 197 -1.00 -19.60 -6.05
N ALA A 198 -0.68 -19.52 -4.76
CA ALA A 198 -1.25 -20.36 -3.72
C ALA A 198 -2.76 -20.13 -3.59
N GLN A 199 -3.54 -21.21 -3.63
CA GLN A 199 -4.99 -21.21 -3.49
C GLN A 199 -5.39 -21.87 -2.19
N TYR A 200 -6.37 -21.28 -1.50
CA TYR A 200 -6.78 -21.74 -0.19
C TYR A 200 -8.26 -21.53 0.09
N THR A 201 -8.81 -22.27 1.04
CA THR A 201 -10.12 -21.99 1.64
C THR A 201 -9.99 -21.73 3.13
N VAL A 202 -10.96 -21.01 3.69
CA VAL A 202 -11.07 -20.81 5.13
C VAL A 202 -12.43 -21.30 5.62
N SER A 203 -12.42 -22.10 6.68
CA SER A 203 -13.62 -22.57 7.36
C SER A 203 -13.59 -22.18 8.84
N ILE A 204 -14.75 -21.84 9.38
CA ILE A 204 -14.95 -21.61 10.81
C ILE A 204 -15.96 -22.64 11.31
N ASP A 205 -15.57 -23.43 12.32
CA ASP A 205 -16.32 -24.57 12.85
C ASP A 205 -16.82 -25.54 11.77
N GLY A 206 -15.94 -25.81 10.79
CA GLY A 206 -16.23 -26.71 9.67
C GLY A 206 -17.13 -26.12 8.58
N ARG A 207 -17.57 -24.86 8.72
CA ARG A 207 -18.30 -24.14 7.68
C ARG A 207 -17.37 -23.22 6.90
N GLN A 208 -17.20 -23.49 5.61
CA GLN A 208 -16.42 -22.61 4.73
C GLN A 208 -17.07 -21.22 4.63
N ILE A 209 -16.24 -20.19 4.78
CA ILE A 209 -16.63 -18.79 4.60
C ILE A 209 -16.00 -18.29 3.28
N GLY A 210 -16.85 -17.86 2.35
CA GLY A 210 -16.42 -17.49 1.00
C GLY A 210 -16.09 -18.69 0.09
N GLY A 211 -15.38 -18.41 -0.99
CA GLY A 211 -14.97 -19.40 -1.99
C GLY A 211 -13.53 -19.86 -1.81
N THR A 212 -12.93 -20.31 -2.92
CA THR A 212 -11.47 -20.47 -3.00
C THR A 212 -10.84 -19.10 -3.19
N PHE A 213 -9.91 -18.76 -2.30
CA PHE A 213 -9.08 -17.57 -2.37
C PHE A 213 -7.77 -17.88 -3.09
N THR A 214 -7.10 -16.84 -3.58
CA THR A 214 -5.79 -16.93 -4.23
C THR A 214 -4.90 -15.88 -3.60
N ALA A 215 -3.80 -16.31 -2.98
CA ALA A 215 -2.81 -15.44 -2.38
C ALA A 215 -2.07 -14.65 -3.47
N SER A 216 -1.60 -13.47 -3.11
CA SER A 216 -1.05 -12.49 -4.03
C SER A 216 0.22 -11.86 -3.46
N ALA A 217 0.23 -11.56 -2.15
CA ALA A 217 1.39 -11.01 -1.46
C ALA A 217 2.51 -12.04 -1.26
N LEU A 218 3.76 -11.59 -1.42
CA LEU A 218 4.94 -12.44 -1.26
C LEU A 218 5.45 -12.40 0.18
N HIS A 219 5.66 -13.60 0.75
CA HIS A 219 6.24 -13.78 2.07
C HIS A 219 7.66 -13.20 2.16
N SER A 220 8.46 -13.39 1.11
CA SER A 220 9.87 -12.96 1.03
C SER A 220 10.11 -11.46 1.18
N VAL A 221 9.10 -10.63 0.95
CA VAL A 221 9.18 -9.16 1.12
C VAL A 221 8.40 -8.65 2.34
N GLY A 222 7.96 -9.56 3.22
CA GLY A 222 7.20 -9.23 4.44
C GLY A 222 5.81 -8.65 4.17
N ALA A 223 5.28 -8.84 2.96
CA ALA A 223 3.96 -8.38 2.56
C ALA A 223 2.90 -9.45 2.83
N ALA A 224 1.66 -9.03 3.07
CA ALA A 224 0.55 -9.95 3.27
C ALA A 224 -0.76 -9.37 2.75
N ASP A 225 -1.53 -10.17 2.01
CA ASP A 225 -2.93 -9.91 1.71
C ASP A 225 -3.71 -9.83 3.02
N THR A 226 -4.79 -9.05 3.02
CA THR A 226 -5.69 -8.95 4.15
C THR A 226 -7.00 -9.64 3.79
N LEU A 227 -7.32 -10.76 4.41
CA LEU A 227 -8.62 -11.43 4.25
C LEU A 227 -9.49 -11.19 5.47
N THR A 228 -10.54 -10.39 5.29
CA THR A 228 -11.55 -10.12 6.32
C THR A 228 -12.72 -11.10 6.20
N LEU A 229 -12.94 -11.91 7.22
CA LEU A 229 -14.08 -12.80 7.33
C LEU A 229 -15.11 -12.21 8.29
N LYS A 230 -16.35 -12.09 7.84
CA LYS A 230 -17.49 -11.56 8.60
C LYS A 230 -18.43 -12.68 9.04
N GLY A 231 -18.92 -12.58 10.29
CA GLY A 231 -19.81 -13.56 10.90
C GLY A 231 -20.62 -12.98 12.05
N ASP A 232 -21.57 -13.76 12.56
CA ASP A 232 -22.24 -13.52 13.84
C ASP A 232 -21.98 -14.76 14.70
N TRP A 233 -20.76 -14.88 15.22
CA TRP A 233 -20.34 -16.07 15.95
C TRP A 233 -20.85 -15.99 17.38
N ALA A 234 -21.45 -17.10 17.84
CA ALA A 234 -21.98 -17.14 19.20
C ALA A 234 -20.84 -17.10 20.23
N ALA A 235 -21.09 -16.58 21.43
CA ALA A 235 -20.08 -16.64 22.48
C ALA A 235 -19.52 -18.05 22.70
N GLY A 236 -18.19 -18.18 22.73
CA GLY A 236 -17.50 -19.46 22.79
C GLY A 236 -16.19 -19.49 22.00
N ALA A 237 -15.52 -20.64 22.05
CA ALA A 237 -14.33 -20.89 21.25
C ALA A 237 -14.72 -21.34 19.84
N HIS A 238 -14.08 -20.77 18.84
CA HIS A 238 -14.30 -21.09 17.42
C HIS A 238 -13.01 -21.56 16.79
N ARG A 239 -13.10 -22.61 15.97
CA ARG A 239 -11.95 -23.18 15.28
C ARG A 239 -11.89 -22.68 13.84
N VAL A 240 -10.77 -22.07 13.48
CA VAL A 240 -10.47 -21.60 12.12
C VAL A 240 -9.59 -22.62 11.43
N GLU A 241 -9.96 -23.03 10.23
CA GLU A 241 -9.19 -23.94 9.38
C GLU A 241 -8.81 -23.23 8.09
N VAL A 242 -7.52 -23.16 7.79
CA VAL A 242 -6.99 -22.70 6.51
C VAL A 242 -6.50 -23.93 5.75
N LYS A 243 -7.05 -24.15 4.56
CA LYS A 243 -6.70 -25.30 3.72
C LYS A 243 -5.97 -24.84 2.47
N PHE A 244 -4.69 -25.16 2.36
CA PHE A 244 -3.87 -24.95 1.16
C PHE A 244 -4.15 -26.05 0.12
N LEU A 245 -4.46 -25.66 -1.12
CA LEU A 245 -5.09 -26.56 -2.11
C LEU A 245 -4.16 -27.04 -3.21
N ASN A 246 -3.24 -26.20 -3.66
CA ASN A 246 -2.53 -26.39 -4.92
C ASN A 246 -1.02 -26.32 -4.72
N ASP A 247 -0.46 -27.04 -3.76
CA ASP A 247 0.99 -27.13 -3.58
C ASP A 247 1.73 -27.61 -4.86
N ALA A 248 2.95 -27.11 -5.04
CA ALA A 248 3.84 -27.46 -6.15
C ALA A 248 5.32 -27.37 -5.71
N TRP A 249 6.02 -28.50 -5.71
CA TRP A 249 7.44 -28.60 -5.35
C TRP A 249 8.32 -28.94 -6.54
N GLY A 250 9.32 -28.11 -6.81
CA GLY A 250 10.29 -28.21 -7.90
C GLY A 250 11.65 -28.80 -7.50
N GLY A 251 11.83 -29.22 -6.24
CA GLY A 251 13.08 -29.83 -5.76
C GLY A 251 14.03 -28.89 -5.01
N THR A 252 13.74 -27.58 -4.98
CA THR A 252 14.51 -26.57 -4.25
C THR A 252 13.57 -25.59 -3.52
N PRO A 253 13.98 -25.00 -2.38
CA PRO A 253 13.14 -24.05 -1.63
C PRO A 253 12.63 -22.86 -2.45
N THR A 254 13.39 -22.41 -3.45
CA THR A 254 13.00 -21.32 -4.37
C THR A 254 12.04 -21.76 -5.48
N ALA A 255 11.84 -23.06 -5.62
CA ALA A 255 10.92 -23.68 -6.57
C ALA A 255 9.79 -24.37 -5.79
N ASP A 256 9.34 -23.74 -4.71
CA ASP A 256 8.32 -24.25 -3.81
C ASP A 256 7.16 -23.29 -3.73
N ARG A 257 5.93 -23.81 -3.77
CA ARG A 257 4.74 -23.00 -3.54
C ARG A 257 4.26 -23.24 -2.14
N ASN A 258 4.44 -22.25 -1.28
CA ASN A 258 4.01 -22.29 0.10
C ASN A 258 2.93 -21.24 0.37
N LEU A 259 2.13 -21.48 1.39
CA LEU A 259 1.14 -20.55 1.90
C LEU A 259 1.43 -20.22 3.36
N TYR A 260 1.32 -18.95 3.71
CA TYR A 260 1.57 -18.46 5.05
C TYR A 260 0.35 -17.71 5.58
N VAL A 261 0.01 -17.96 6.83
CA VAL A 261 -0.79 -17.04 7.64
C VAL A 261 0.18 -16.31 8.54
N GLU A 262 0.44 -15.03 8.26
CA GLU A 262 1.38 -14.19 9.02
C GLU A 262 0.82 -13.78 10.40
N GLY A 263 -0.48 -14.01 10.61
CA GLY A 263 -1.20 -13.73 11.83
C GLY A 263 -2.67 -13.42 11.58
N ALA A 264 -3.42 -13.28 12.67
CA ALA A 264 -4.82 -12.91 12.61
C ALA A 264 -5.22 -11.94 13.72
N THR A 265 -6.26 -11.14 13.46
CA THR A 265 -6.98 -10.40 14.49
C THR A 265 -8.45 -10.80 14.50
N TYR A 266 -9.04 -10.83 15.69
CA TYR A 266 -10.45 -11.05 15.91
C TYR A 266 -11.04 -9.84 16.63
N ASN A 267 -12.00 -9.17 15.99
CA ASN A 267 -12.58 -7.90 16.44
C ASN A 267 -11.48 -6.89 16.85
N GLY A 268 -10.43 -6.81 16.03
CA GLY A 268 -9.29 -5.91 16.22
C GLY A 268 -8.21 -6.39 17.21
N LYS A 269 -8.44 -7.50 17.93
CA LYS A 269 -7.46 -8.07 18.89
C LYS A 269 -6.65 -9.19 18.24
N ALA A 270 -5.34 -9.20 18.45
CA ALA A 270 -4.47 -10.26 17.96
C ALA A 270 -4.93 -11.65 18.48
N VAL A 271 -4.97 -12.63 17.58
CA VAL A 271 -5.25 -14.03 17.92
C VAL A 271 -3.93 -14.77 18.05
N SER A 272 -3.66 -15.27 19.26
CA SER A 272 -2.42 -16.02 19.54
C SER A 272 -2.38 -17.35 18.78
N GLY A 273 -1.24 -17.68 18.18
CA GLY A 273 -1.03 -18.94 17.44
C GLY A 273 -1.75 -18.98 16.09
N ALA A 274 -2.07 -17.82 15.52
CA ALA A 274 -2.62 -17.71 14.18
C ALA A 274 -1.54 -17.68 13.09
N ASP A 275 -0.26 -17.60 13.46
CA ASP A 275 0.89 -17.82 12.60
C ASP A 275 0.93 -19.28 12.12
N LEU A 276 0.75 -19.51 10.82
CA LEU A 276 0.68 -20.85 10.23
C LEU A 276 1.52 -20.94 8.96
N ASP A 277 2.40 -21.92 8.93
CA ASP A 277 3.24 -22.25 7.78
C ASP A 277 2.70 -23.50 7.08
N LEU A 278 2.15 -23.34 5.88
CA LEU A 278 1.61 -24.43 5.07
C LEU A 278 2.59 -24.75 3.94
N MET A 279 3.59 -25.57 4.26
CA MET A 279 4.68 -26.00 3.36
C MET A 279 4.29 -27.13 2.38
N SER A 280 3.03 -27.57 2.43
CA SER A 280 2.46 -28.54 1.49
C SER A 280 0.94 -28.49 1.52
N ALA A 281 0.27 -29.05 0.51
CA ALA A 281 -1.19 -29.06 0.45
C ALA A 281 -1.78 -29.78 1.67
N GLY A 282 -2.65 -29.10 2.40
CA GLY A 282 -3.12 -29.57 3.70
C GLY A 282 -3.93 -28.54 4.45
N THR A 283 -4.34 -28.89 5.67
CA THR A 283 -5.12 -28.01 6.54
C THR A 283 -4.33 -27.72 7.81
N ALA A 284 -4.17 -26.43 8.10
CA ALA A 284 -3.69 -25.92 9.37
C ALA A 284 -4.82 -25.17 10.08
N ALA A 285 -4.73 -25.05 11.40
CA ALA A 285 -5.83 -24.49 12.19
C ALA A 285 -5.35 -23.76 13.43
N PHE A 286 -6.12 -22.75 13.81
CA PHE A 286 -5.99 -22.02 15.07
C PHE A 286 -7.39 -21.79 15.67
N SER A 287 -7.49 -21.09 16.80
CA SER A 287 -8.78 -20.79 17.42
C SER A 287 -8.82 -19.38 17.96
N PHE A 288 -10.01 -18.77 17.93
CA PHE A 288 -10.31 -17.53 18.64
C PHE A 288 -11.45 -17.77 19.64
N THR A 289 -11.68 -16.82 20.55
CA THR A 289 -12.77 -16.91 21.53
C THR A 289 -13.61 -15.64 21.47
N GLU A 290 -14.90 -15.81 21.20
CA GLU A 290 -15.91 -14.76 21.31
C GLU A 290 -16.39 -14.68 22.76
N VAL A 291 -16.36 -13.47 23.33
CA VAL A 291 -16.77 -13.21 24.71
C VAL A 291 -18.12 -12.53 24.70
N SER A 292 -19.15 -13.22 25.22
CA SER A 292 -20.53 -12.71 25.27
C SER A 292 -20.59 -11.29 25.85
N THR A 293 -21.01 -10.33 25.03
CA THR A 293 -21.59 -9.08 25.50
C THR A 293 -23.11 -9.18 25.33
N ALA A 294 -23.85 -9.19 26.44
CA ALA A 294 -25.32 -9.15 26.40
C ALA A 294 -25.79 -7.86 25.69
N PRO A 295 -26.93 -7.87 24.97
CA PRO A 295 -27.27 -6.80 24.04
C PRO A 295 -27.86 -5.61 24.80
N THR A 296 -27.27 -4.42 24.66
CA THR A 296 -27.96 -3.14 24.88
C THR A 296 -27.30 -2.05 24.05
N SER A 297 -28.13 -1.29 23.32
CA SER A 297 -27.81 -0.15 22.42
C SER A 297 -27.03 -0.47 21.13
N ALA A 298 -27.38 0.26 20.07
CA ALA A 298 -26.68 0.27 18.78
C ALA A 298 -25.15 0.38 18.95
N PRO A 299 -24.34 -0.17 18.02
CA PRO A 299 -22.89 -0.19 18.17
C PRO A 299 -22.33 1.22 18.41
N ASP A 300 -21.58 1.39 19.50
CA ASP A 300 -20.83 2.60 19.78
C ASP A 300 -19.66 2.70 18.78
N LYS A 301 -19.75 3.61 17.80
CA LYS A 301 -18.67 3.90 16.84
C LYS A 301 -17.54 4.69 17.51
N SER A 302 -16.82 4.06 18.43
CA SER A 302 -15.67 4.63 19.16
C SER A 302 -14.32 4.22 18.55
N GLY A 303 -14.29 3.71 17.32
CA GLY A 303 -13.08 3.23 16.68
C GLY A 303 -13.01 3.64 15.21
N VAL A 304 -11.81 3.89 14.72
CA VAL A 304 -11.52 4.26 13.33
C VAL A 304 -11.47 2.99 12.47
N THR A 305 -12.27 2.93 11.42
CA THR A 305 -12.20 1.88 10.39
C THR A 305 -11.07 2.13 9.38
N SER A 306 -10.68 1.12 8.60
CA SER A 306 -9.68 1.30 7.54
C SER A 306 -10.12 2.29 6.46
N MET A 307 -11.42 2.37 6.18
CA MET A 307 -11.98 3.33 5.20
C MET A 307 -12.00 4.75 5.75
N GLU A 308 -12.30 4.94 7.03
CA GLU A 308 -12.17 6.26 7.69
C GLU A 308 -10.69 6.67 7.76
N ALA A 309 -9.77 5.76 8.07
CA ALA A 309 -8.33 6.02 8.03
C ALA A 309 -7.83 6.40 6.63
N TYR A 310 -8.31 5.72 5.59
CA TYR A 310 -8.03 6.08 4.20
C TYR A 310 -8.61 7.46 3.86
N PHE A 311 -9.82 7.77 4.32
CA PHE A 311 -10.42 9.11 4.16
C PHE A 311 -9.55 10.20 4.82
N LEU A 312 -9.04 9.95 6.03
CA LEU A 312 -8.11 10.88 6.69
C LEU A 312 -6.81 11.07 5.90
N GLN A 313 -6.28 10.04 5.24
CA GLN A 313 -5.11 10.18 4.36
C GLN A 313 -5.39 11.13 3.20
N LEU A 314 -6.56 11.03 2.57
CA LEU A 314 -6.98 11.94 1.49
C LEU A 314 -7.15 13.38 1.98
N VAL A 315 -7.77 13.56 3.15
CA VAL A 315 -7.91 14.86 3.83
C VAL A 315 -6.55 15.48 4.10
N ASN A 316 -5.62 14.72 4.70
CA ASN A 316 -4.28 15.20 5.03
C ASN A 316 -3.41 15.46 3.80
N ALA A 317 -3.57 14.69 2.71
CA ALA A 317 -2.95 14.97 1.43
C ALA A 317 -3.42 16.33 0.87
N SER A 318 -4.73 16.60 0.89
CA SER A 318 -5.30 17.89 0.47
C SER A 318 -4.85 19.06 1.34
N ARG A 319 -4.67 18.83 2.65
CA ARG A 319 -4.13 19.84 3.58
C ARG A 319 -2.66 20.15 3.31
N ALA A 320 -1.86 19.13 2.97
CA ALA A 320 -0.45 19.30 2.64
C ALA A 320 -0.25 20.17 1.38
N GLU A 321 -1.13 20.07 0.38
CA GLU A 321 -1.08 20.90 -0.84
C GLU A 321 -1.16 22.41 -0.57
N VAL A 322 -1.79 22.82 0.54
CA VAL A 322 -1.91 24.23 0.95
C VAL A 322 -1.04 24.57 2.16
N GLY A 323 -0.17 23.67 2.59
CA GLY A 323 0.71 23.84 3.75
C GLY A 323 -0.01 23.84 5.11
N ALA A 324 -1.23 23.32 5.18
CA ALA A 324 -1.93 23.13 6.45
C ALA A 324 -1.37 21.90 7.19
N LYS A 325 -1.32 21.96 8.53
CA LYS A 325 -0.89 20.83 9.36
C LYS A 325 -1.85 19.64 9.23
N PRO A 326 -1.38 18.39 9.30
CA PRO A 326 -2.28 17.25 9.29
C PRO A 326 -3.22 17.27 10.51
N LEU A 327 -4.43 16.73 10.32
CA LEU A 327 -5.38 16.43 11.38
C LEU A 327 -5.08 15.05 11.94
N ALA A 328 -5.29 14.88 13.24
CA ALA A 328 -5.29 13.58 13.90
C ALA A 328 -6.73 13.14 14.20
N PHE A 329 -6.96 11.83 14.30
CA PHE A 329 -8.25 11.36 14.79
C PHE A 329 -8.45 11.71 16.26
N ASP A 330 -9.68 12.03 16.61
CA ASP A 330 -10.16 12.13 17.98
C ASP A 330 -11.37 11.21 18.15
N VAL A 331 -11.39 10.43 19.24
CA VAL A 331 -12.36 9.32 19.39
C VAL A 331 -13.77 9.84 19.69
N GLU A 332 -13.89 10.95 20.42
CA GLU A 332 -15.13 11.63 20.70
C GLU A 332 -15.71 12.26 19.43
N LEU A 333 -14.87 12.86 18.58
CA LEU A 333 -15.30 13.34 17.27
C LEU A 333 -15.72 12.20 16.34
N VAL A 334 -14.99 11.07 16.30
CA VAL A 334 -15.37 9.88 15.50
C VAL A 334 -16.74 9.36 15.94
N LYS A 335 -16.97 9.31 17.26
CA LYS A 335 -18.25 8.93 17.84
C LYS A 335 -19.39 9.86 17.42
N ALA A 336 -19.18 11.17 17.46
CA ALA A 336 -20.17 12.15 17.04
C ALA A 336 -20.51 12.03 15.54
N ALA A 337 -19.48 11.96 14.70
CA ALA A 337 -19.62 11.86 13.25
C ALA A 337 -20.31 10.56 12.81
N GLY A 338 -19.88 9.44 13.39
CA GLY A 338 -20.45 8.11 13.13
C GLY A 338 -21.93 8.02 13.50
N ALA A 339 -22.29 8.52 14.69
CA ALA A 339 -23.68 8.54 15.15
C ALA A 339 -24.57 9.43 14.28
N HIS A 340 -24.02 10.55 13.76
CA HIS A 340 -24.78 11.44 12.89
C HIS A 340 -25.03 10.84 11.50
N SER A 341 -24.02 10.18 10.91
CA SER A 341 -24.20 9.44 9.65
C SER A 341 -25.19 8.29 9.78
N ASP A 342 -25.14 7.53 10.88
CA ASP A 342 -26.13 6.48 11.17
C ASP A 342 -27.54 7.04 11.33
N TRP A 343 -27.68 8.17 12.03
CA TRP A 343 -28.97 8.82 12.22
C TRP A 343 -29.53 9.36 10.90
N MET A 344 -28.72 10.02 10.07
CA MET A 344 -29.15 10.56 8.77
C MET A 344 -29.73 9.44 7.90
N LEU A 345 -29.03 8.31 7.82
CA LEU A 345 -29.48 7.16 7.07
C LEU A 345 -30.75 6.53 7.67
N ALA A 346 -30.78 6.31 8.99
CA ALA A 346 -31.92 5.67 9.66
C ALA A 346 -33.20 6.52 9.63
N ALA A 347 -33.06 7.85 9.65
CA ALA A 347 -34.17 8.78 9.57
C ALA A 347 -34.55 9.14 8.12
N ASP A 348 -33.83 8.61 7.12
CA ASP A 348 -33.99 8.92 5.69
C ASP A 348 -33.92 10.43 5.41
N VAL A 349 -32.93 11.11 6.00
CA VAL A 349 -32.70 12.56 5.88
C VAL A 349 -31.23 12.89 5.59
N PHE A 350 -30.98 14.04 4.98
CA PHE A 350 -29.62 14.58 4.79
C PHE A 350 -29.58 16.02 5.34
N SER A 351 -28.96 16.21 6.51
CA SER A 351 -29.06 17.45 7.28
C SER A 351 -27.92 17.60 8.29
N HIS A 352 -27.38 18.81 8.44
CA HIS A 352 -26.47 19.18 9.53
C HIS A 352 -27.17 19.22 10.91
N THR A 353 -28.48 19.49 10.91
CA THR A 353 -29.31 19.43 12.12
C THR A 353 -29.70 17.97 12.38
N GLY A 354 -29.31 17.47 13.55
CA GLY A 354 -29.49 16.08 13.96
C GLY A 354 -30.81 15.80 14.67
N ALA A 355 -30.88 14.61 15.30
CA ALA A 355 -32.03 14.17 16.10
C ALA A 355 -32.49 15.24 17.09
N ASN A 356 -33.80 15.44 17.20
CA ASN A 356 -34.44 16.43 18.09
C ASN A 356 -33.97 17.88 17.87
N GLY A 357 -33.43 18.22 16.70
CA GLY A 357 -32.93 19.56 16.41
C GLY A 357 -31.53 19.84 16.94
N SER A 358 -30.76 18.80 17.31
CA SER A 358 -29.38 18.95 17.80
C SER A 358 -28.48 19.63 16.76
N THR A 359 -27.67 20.57 17.21
CA THR A 359 -26.60 21.16 16.40
C THR A 359 -25.36 20.27 16.42
N VAL A 360 -24.42 20.50 15.50
CA VAL A 360 -23.10 19.84 15.50
C VAL A 360 -22.42 19.97 16.87
N GLY A 361 -22.41 21.18 17.44
CA GLY A 361 -21.79 21.46 18.73
C GLY A 361 -22.45 20.69 19.88
N ASP A 362 -23.77 20.47 19.82
CA ASP A 362 -24.47 19.64 20.81
C ASP A 362 -24.04 18.17 20.71
N ARG A 363 -23.87 17.64 19.49
CA ARG A 363 -23.46 16.26 19.25
C ARG A 363 -22.01 16.01 19.67
N ILE A 364 -21.09 16.87 19.25
CA ILE A 364 -19.66 16.83 19.63
C ILE A 364 -19.52 16.90 21.16
N LYS A 365 -20.22 17.84 21.82
CA LYS A 365 -20.20 17.96 23.28
C LYS A 365 -20.82 16.75 23.98
N ALA A 366 -21.89 16.18 23.42
CA ALA A 366 -22.53 14.98 23.98
C ALA A 366 -21.65 13.72 23.83
N ALA A 367 -20.78 13.68 22.82
CA ALA A 367 -19.79 12.62 22.65
C ALA A 367 -18.62 12.70 23.63
N GLY A 368 -18.38 13.88 24.21
CA GLY A 368 -17.34 14.12 25.22
C GLY A 368 -16.38 15.25 24.86
N TYR A 369 -16.30 15.61 23.57
CA TYR A 369 -15.25 16.49 23.06
C TYR A 369 -15.41 17.95 23.48
N GLY A 370 -14.41 18.47 24.19
CA GLY A 370 -14.29 19.87 24.56
C GLY A 370 -13.78 20.76 23.42
N ALA A 371 -14.66 21.31 22.58
CA ALA A 371 -14.24 22.15 21.45
C ALA A 371 -14.01 23.65 21.77
N ALA A 372 -12.88 24.21 21.32
CA ALA A 372 -12.64 25.65 21.19
C ALA A 372 -12.97 26.20 19.79
N ALA A 373 -13.07 25.31 18.80
CA ALA A 373 -13.64 25.57 17.49
C ALA A 373 -14.12 24.23 16.92
N TRP A 374 -15.17 24.26 16.09
CA TRP A 374 -15.69 23.06 15.42
C TRP A 374 -16.28 23.40 14.05
N GLY A 375 -16.33 22.40 13.18
CA GLY A 375 -16.98 22.45 11.88
C GLY A 375 -17.48 21.06 11.47
N GLU A 376 -18.40 21.00 10.52
CA GLU A 376 -18.91 19.73 9.99
C GLU A 376 -18.97 19.78 8.46
N ASN A 377 -18.57 18.69 7.83
CA ASN A 377 -18.98 18.37 6.47
C ASN A 377 -19.86 17.12 6.47
N ILE A 378 -20.84 17.09 5.58
CA ILE A 378 -21.60 15.88 5.27
C ILE A 378 -21.65 15.69 3.75
N ALA A 379 -21.56 14.44 3.30
CA ALA A 379 -21.78 14.07 1.91
C ALA A 379 -22.40 12.68 1.84
N TYR A 380 -23.03 12.40 0.70
CA TYR A 380 -23.41 11.03 0.35
C TYR A 380 -23.21 10.78 -1.14
N ILE A 381 -23.06 9.52 -1.50
CA ILE A 381 -23.18 9.00 -2.87
C ILE A 381 -24.30 7.96 -2.90
N SER A 382 -25.00 7.84 -4.02
CA SER A 382 -26.11 6.87 -4.16
C SER A 382 -26.12 6.20 -5.54
N GLY A 383 -26.56 4.95 -5.59
CA GLY A 383 -26.61 4.15 -6.83
C GLY A 383 -26.17 2.69 -6.62
N SER A 384 -26.20 1.88 -7.69
CA SER A 384 -25.86 0.44 -7.63
C SER A 384 -24.41 0.15 -7.20
N GLY A 385 -23.51 1.14 -7.29
CA GLY A 385 -22.13 1.06 -6.78
C GLY A 385 -22.02 1.22 -5.27
N ALA A 386 -22.94 1.95 -4.63
CA ALA A 386 -22.94 2.20 -3.18
C ALA A 386 -23.47 1.00 -2.34
N ALA A 387 -23.56 -0.19 -2.95
CA ALA A 387 -23.96 -1.42 -2.29
C ALA A 387 -22.83 -2.08 -1.49
N THR A 388 -21.58 -1.62 -1.65
CA THR A 388 -20.43 -2.04 -0.86
C THR A 388 -19.42 -0.90 -0.80
N LEU A 389 -19.20 -0.34 0.39
CA LEU A 389 -18.21 0.70 0.64
C LEU A 389 -16.79 0.20 0.30
N ASP A 390 -16.13 0.86 -0.64
CA ASP A 390 -14.73 0.64 -0.99
C ASP A 390 -13.89 1.94 -1.06
N GLU A 391 -12.61 1.84 -1.42
CA GLU A 391 -11.72 3.01 -1.53
C GLU A 391 -12.12 3.96 -2.68
N ALA A 392 -12.76 3.47 -3.74
CA ALA A 392 -13.22 4.31 -4.85
C ALA A 392 -14.40 5.19 -4.40
N ASP A 393 -15.29 4.65 -3.58
CA ASP A 393 -16.38 5.40 -2.94
C ASP A 393 -15.85 6.47 -2.00
N VAL A 394 -14.86 6.14 -1.16
CA VAL A 394 -14.19 7.09 -0.27
C VAL A 394 -13.51 8.21 -1.06
N GLN A 395 -12.78 7.87 -2.13
CA GLN A 395 -12.17 8.85 -3.03
C GLN A 395 -13.23 9.75 -3.70
N GLN A 396 -14.37 9.17 -4.10
CA GLN A 396 -15.46 9.93 -4.69
C GLN A 396 -16.09 10.89 -3.68
N LEU A 397 -16.34 10.46 -2.45
CA LEU A 397 -16.85 11.30 -1.36
C LEU A 397 -15.88 12.46 -1.06
N HIS A 398 -14.59 12.17 -0.92
CA HIS A 398 -13.55 13.20 -0.72
C HIS A 398 -13.52 14.21 -1.87
N ASN A 399 -13.55 13.73 -3.12
CA ASN A 399 -13.58 14.59 -4.30
C ASN A 399 -14.83 15.47 -4.34
N ASN A 400 -15.99 14.94 -3.98
CA ASN A 400 -17.25 15.70 -3.90
C ASN A 400 -17.15 16.83 -2.85
N LEU A 401 -16.57 16.54 -1.68
CA LEU A 401 -16.32 17.53 -0.63
C LEU A 401 -15.32 18.61 -1.09
N MET A 402 -14.19 18.21 -1.69
CA MET A 402 -13.18 19.14 -2.21
C MET A 402 -13.66 20.01 -3.37
N ASN A 403 -14.66 19.56 -4.13
CA ASN A 403 -15.28 20.34 -5.20
C ASN A 403 -16.36 21.32 -4.70
N SER A 404 -16.76 21.25 -3.43
CA SER A 404 -17.67 22.20 -2.78
C SER A 404 -16.88 23.29 -2.05
N PRO A 405 -17.01 24.59 -2.40
CA PRO A 405 -16.25 25.66 -1.75
C PRO A 405 -16.43 25.72 -0.23
N GLY A 406 -17.63 25.45 0.28
CA GLY A 406 -17.92 25.44 1.72
C GLY A 406 -17.25 24.27 2.43
N HIS A 407 -17.37 23.06 1.89
CA HIS A 407 -16.78 21.86 2.50
C HIS A 407 -15.25 21.86 2.42
N LYS A 408 -14.72 22.28 1.26
CA LYS A 408 -13.28 22.51 1.07
C LYS A 408 -12.72 23.50 2.09
N ALA A 409 -13.46 24.56 2.41
CA ALA A 409 -13.02 25.54 3.40
C ALA A 409 -12.86 24.91 4.81
N ASN A 410 -13.71 23.96 5.20
CA ASN A 410 -13.55 23.20 6.45
C ASN A 410 -12.32 22.28 6.40
N ILE A 411 -12.17 21.47 5.35
CA ILE A 411 -11.06 20.52 5.17
C ILE A 411 -9.70 21.23 5.27
N LEU A 412 -9.57 22.40 4.64
CA LEU A 412 -8.32 23.16 4.57
C LEU A 412 -8.12 24.15 5.73
N ASN A 413 -9.07 24.23 6.67
CA ASN A 413 -8.99 25.21 7.75
C ASN A 413 -7.84 24.85 8.72
N ALA A 414 -6.82 25.70 8.76
CA ALA A 414 -5.66 25.53 9.63
C ALA A 414 -5.99 25.71 11.13
N ASN A 415 -7.19 26.17 11.46
CA ASN A 415 -7.64 26.30 12.84
C ASN A 415 -8.02 24.95 13.47
N TYR A 416 -8.28 23.91 12.67
CA TYR A 416 -8.57 22.57 13.19
C TYR A 416 -7.28 21.74 13.31
N THR A 417 -7.23 20.92 14.35
CA THR A 417 -6.12 20.01 14.68
C THR A 417 -6.57 18.56 14.76
N GLU A 418 -7.85 18.32 14.99
CA GLU A 418 -8.46 17.00 15.16
C GLU A 418 -9.67 16.83 14.25
N ILE A 419 -10.02 15.58 13.97
CA ILE A 419 -11.16 15.21 13.14
C ILE A 419 -11.76 13.87 13.57
N GLY A 420 -13.08 13.76 13.44
CA GLY A 420 -13.80 12.50 13.41
C GLY A 420 -14.40 12.28 12.03
N ILE A 421 -14.28 11.07 11.50
CA ILE A 421 -14.90 10.68 10.24
C ILE A 421 -15.81 9.50 10.53
N GLY A 422 -17.08 9.62 10.15
CA GLY A 422 -18.07 8.55 10.28
C GLY A 422 -18.60 8.15 8.91
N LEU A 423 -18.30 6.92 8.47
CA LEU A 423 -18.87 6.34 7.27
C LEU A 423 -20.04 5.41 7.61
N THR A 424 -21.13 5.52 6.86
CA THR A 424 -22.30 4.62 6.98
C THR A 424 -22.86 4.28 5.62
N GLN A 425 -23.12 2.99 5.38
CA GLN A 425 -23.79 2.50 4.18
C GLN A 425 -25.19 1.97 4.50
N GLY A 426 -26.17 2.23 3.62
CA GLY A 426 -27.44 1.51 3.61
C GLY A 426 -28.42 2.09 2.60
N ASP A 427 -29.72 2.07 2.92
CA ASP A 427 -30.76 2.57 2.02
C ASP A 427 -31.09 4.04 2.34
N TYR A 428 -31.10 4.88 1.30
CA TYR A 428 -31.55 6.26 1.35
C TYR A 428 -32.46 6.54 0.16
N ASN A 429 -33.69 6.98 0.42
CA ASN A 429 -34.75 7.15 -0.59
C ASN A 429 -34.95 5.92 -1.50
N GLY A 430 -34.85 4.70 -0.96
CA GLY A 430 -35.03 3.45 -1.71
C GLY A 430 -33.86 3.11 -2.64
N ARG A 431 -32.67 3.64 -2.38
CA ARG A 431 -31.44 3.34 -3.11
C ARG A 431 -30.28 3.10 -2.14
N ALA A 432 -29.39 2.19 -2.51
CA ALA A 432 -28.12 2.04 -1.82
C ALA A 432 -27.34 3.36 -1.83
N ALA A 433 -26.85 3.75 -0.67
CA ALA A 433 -26.13 4.99 -0.44
C ALA A 433 -25.04 4.79 0.62
N ILE A 434 -23.99 5.59 0.49
CA ILE A 434 -22.91 5.72 1.46
C ILE A 434 -22.89 7.19 1.90
N PHE A 435 -22.96 7.40 3.20
CA PHE A 435 -22.89 8.69 3.88
C PHE A 435 -21.52 8.84 4.53
N VAL A 436 -21.03 10.07 4.55
CA VAL A 436 -19.90 10.50 5.38
C VAL A 436 -20.29 11.73 6.17
N THR A 437 -19.88 11.76 7.44
CA THR A 437 -19.77 12.96 8.26
C THR A 437 -18.30 13.17 8.63
N GLU A 438 -17.79 14.38 8.43
CA GLU A 438 -16.49 14.82 8.96
C GLU A 438 -16.75 15.90 10.02
N ASP A 439 -16.49 15.59 11.29
CA ASP A 439 -16.54 16.55 12.39
C ASP A 439 -15.13 17.03 12.71
N PHE A 440 -14.86 18.31 12.51
CA PHE A 440 -13.55 18.93 12.74
C PHE A 440 -13.50 19.59 14.11
N GLY A 441 -12.36 19.48 14.79
CA GLY A 441 -12.15 20.01 16.12
C GLY A 441 -10.85 20.80 16.28
N ARG A 442 -10.92 21.83 17.13
CA ARG A 442 -9.76 22.31 17.87
C ARG A 442 -10.09 22.17 19.36
N PRO A 443 -9.28 21.45 20.14
CA PRO A 443 -9.59 21.18 21.53
C PRO A 443 -9.51 22.47 22.35
N ASN A 444 -10.31 22.56 23.41
CA ASN A 444 -10.15 23.58 24.44
C ASN A 444 -9.01 23.18 25.39
N SER A 445 -8.67 24.06 26.35
CA SER A 445 -7.55 23.82 27.25
C SER A 445 -7.70 22.60 28.17
N THR A 446 -8.92 22.09 28.35
CA THR A 446 -9.20 20.90 29.17
C THR A 446 -9.05 19.63 28.33
N GLU A 447 -9.60 19.62 27.12
CA GLU A 447 -9.51 18.51 26.17
C GLU A 447 -8.06 18.24 25.73
N ALA A 448 -7.30 19.31 25.46
CA ALA A 448 -5.91 19.22 25.01
C ALA A 448 -4.95 18.58 26.03
N LEU A 449 -5.40 18.30 27.26
CA LEU A 449 -4.62 17.63 28.30
C LEU A 449 -4.89 16.11 28.36
N GLU A 450 -5.87 15.60 27.61
CA GLU A 450 -6.21 14.17 27.59
C GLU A 450 -5.39 13.39 26.53
N THR A 451 -4.70 14.08 25.61
CA THR A 451 -4.11 13.52 24.37
C THR A 451 -2.67 12.97 24.45
N ASP A 452 -2.13 12.68 25.64
CA ASP A 452 -0.74 12.15 25.79
C ASP A 452 -0.60 10.62 25.52
N GLY A 453 -1.57 9.96 24.88
CA GLY A 453 -1.55 8.52 24.68
C GLY A 453 -2.05 8.03 23.33
N TRP A 454 -1.11 7.70 22.43
CA TRP A 454 -1.26 6.94 21.17
C TRP A 454 -1.95 7.73 20.03
N PHE A 455 -1.45 7.85 18.79
CA PHE A 455 -0.67 6.99 17.91
C PHE A 455 0.27 7.85 17.02
N LEU A 456 1.51 7.39 16.80
CA LEU A 456 2.39 7.81 15.70
C LEU A 456 2.38 6.72 14.61
#